data_AF-A0A932KP22-F1
#
_entry.id   AF-A0A932KP22-F1
#
_cell.length_a   1.000
_cell.length_b   1.000
_cell.length_c   1.000
_cell.angle_alpha   90.00
_cell.angle_beta   90.00
_cell.angle_gamma   90.00
#
_symmetry.space_group_name_H-M   'P 1'
#
loop_
_entity.id
_entity.type
_entity.pdbx_description
1 polymer ?
#
loop_
_entity_poly.entity_id
_entity_poly.type
_entity_poly.pdbx_seq_one_letter_code
_entity_poly.pdbx_strand_id
1 'polypeptide(L)'
;MKVPHPIQYQGSKRVLASTILRYFPNKFSRLVEPFAGTAAISIACAARNRANSYWINDLNKPLVELLGLIINHPTEIADFYETLWNQQHDDPVEHYYRVREDFNRTGDPRLFLYLLTRCVKGSVRYNAEGLFNQSPDKRRHGTRPETMRENILGVSYLLKGKTIISSLDYKDVLLNVNEDDVVYMDPPYQGVCGDRDSRYFSGIVYDEFVMALAELNARNIRYAVSYDGRTGNKTFGTRLPESLSLTLIELEAGRSSQATLLKRDAITVESLYLSPRLTMEVAASPYFHRRHETEQLVLMEARGRYAAKIPKRIS
;
A
#
# COMPACT_ATOMS: atom_id res chain seq x y z
N MET A 1 0.00 19.37 -7.26
CA MET A 1 0.47 18.94 -5.92
C MET A 1 0.84 17.45 -5.98
N LYS A 2 1.88 16.98 -5.31
CA LYS A 2 2.30 15.57 -5.36
C LYS A 2 1.23 14.68 -4.70
N VAL A 3 0.99 13.47 -5.21
CA VAL A 3 0.05 12.54 -4.58
C VAL A 3 0.45 12.28 -3.11
N PRO A 4 -0.49 12.49 -2.16
CA PRO A 4 -0.21 12.45 -0.74
C PRO A 4 0.10 11.01 -0.29
N HIS A 5 1.02 10.86 0.65
CA HIS A 5 1.37 9.55 1.20
C HIS A 5 1.94 9.69 2.61
N PRO A 6 1.11 9.51 3.66
CA PRO A 6 1.52 9.77 5.04
C PRO A 6 2.45 8.68 5.60
N ILE A 7 2.26 7.42 5.19
CA ILE A 7 2.94 6.26 5.77
C ILE A 7 4.14 5.86 4.90
N GLN A 8 5.27 5.51 5.49
CA GLN A 8 6.32 4.80 4.74
C GLN A 8 6.21 3.31 5.04
N TYR A 9 6.10 2.49 4.01
CA TYR A 9 5.85 1.06 4.17
C TYR A 9 6.64 0.26 3.15
N GLN A 10 7.37 -0.75 3.64
CA GLN A 10 8.10 -1.66 2.78
C GLN A 10 7.13 -2.41 1.87
N GLY A 11 7.45 -2.49 0.57
CA GLY A 11 6.57 -3.12 -0.43
C GLY A 11 5.49 -2.18 -1.00
N SER A 12 5.38 -0.95 -0.50
CA SER A 12 4.42 0.03 -1.03
C SER A 12 4.61 0.27 -2.52
N LYS A 13 3.52 0.10 -3.28
CA LYS A 13 3.47 0.30 -4.73
C LYS A 13 3.39 1.76 -5.15
N ARG A 14 3.63 2.72 -4.24
CA ARG A 14 3.58 4.16 -4.52
C ARG A 14 4.34 4.56 -5.78
N VAL A 15 5.52 3.97 -6.00
CA VAL A 15 6.38 4.27 -7.15
C VAL A 15 5.83 3.69 -8.45
N LEU A 16 5.25 2.50 -8.40
CA LEU A 16 4.71 1.78 -9.55
C LEU A 16 3.23 2.09 -9.82
N ALA A 17 2.54 2.77 -8.90
CA ALA A 17 1.11 3.02 -8.97
C ALA A 17 0.72 3.73 -10.27
N SER A 18 1.53 4.69 -10.74
CA SER A 18 1.27 5.39 -12.00
C SER A 18 1.24 4.44 -13.19
N THR A 19 2.19 3.52 -13.25
CA THR A 19 2.38 2.52 -14.30
C THR A 19 1.34 1.42 -14.22
N ILE A 20 1.08 0.85 -13.04
CA ILE A 20 0.06 -0.17 -12.82
C ILE A 20 -1.31 0.33 -13.30
N LEU A 21 -1.66 1.57 -12.97
CA LEU A 21 -2.91 2.17 -13.40
C LEU A 21 -3.04 2.26 -14.93
N ARG A 22 -1.97 2.27 -15.73
CA ARG A 22 -2.10 2.25 -17.21
C ARG A 22 -2.80 0.99 -17.74
N TYR A 23 -2.83 -0.07 -16.95
CA TYR A 23 -3.46 -1.35 -17.28
C TYR A 23 -4.87 -1.49 -16.70
N PHE A 24 -5.44 -0.44 -16.12
CA PHE A 24 -6.83 -0.41 -15.65
C PHE A 24 -7.71 0.36 -16.66
N PRO A 25 -9.03 0.16 -16.65
CA PRO A 25 -9.96 0.98 -17.43
C PRO A 25 -9.87 2.46 -17.05
N ASN A 26 -10.11 3.38 -17.99
CA ASN A 26 -10.04 4.82 -17.74
C ASN A 26 -10.99 5.28 -16.60
N LYS A 27 -12.18 4.69 -16.54
CA LYS A 27 -13.19 4.90 -15.50
C LYS A 27 -13.83 3.57 -15.13
N PHE A 28 -14.13 3.37 -13.86
CA PHE A 28 -14.83 2.17 -13.36
C PHE A 28 -15.53 2.45 -12.02
N SER A 29 -16.39 1.54 -11.57
CA SER A 29 -17.25 1.78 -10.42
C SER A 29 -16.48 1.80 -9.10
N ARG A 30 -15.75 0.73 -8.81
CA ARG A 30 -15.10 0.52 -7.52
C ARG A 30 -13.75 -0.17 -7.68
N LEU A 31 -12.75 0.32 -6.95
CA LEU A 31 -11.47 -0.37 -6.79
C LEU A 31 -11.50 -1.19 -5.50
N VAL A 32 -11.14 -2.46 -5.57
CA VAL A 32 -11.04 -3.35 -4.41
C VAL A 32 -9.57 -3.77 -4.25
N GLU A 33 -8.98 -3.52 -3.09
CA GLU A 33 -7.63 -3.94 -2.72
C GLU A 33 -7.70 -4.93 -1.52
N PRO A 34 -7.68 -6.25 -1.75
CA PRO A 34 -7.67 -7.25 -0.66
C PRO A 34 -6.40 -7.20 0.21
N PHE A 35 -5.30 -6.69 -0.35
CA PHE A 35 -3.97 -6.56 0.26
C PHE A 35 -3.47 -5.12 0.12
N ALA A 36 -4.22 -4.17 0.66
CA ALA A 36 -4.01 -2.75 0.37
C ALA A 36 -2.67 -2.22 0.90
N GLY A 37 -2.13 -2.77 1.99
CA GLY A 37 -1.01 -2.18 2.70
C GLY A 37 -1.31 -0.72 3.05
N THR A 38 -0.59 0.23 2.45
CA THR A 38 -0.84 1.69 2.62
C THR A 38 -1.83 2.28 1.62
N ALA A 39 -2.59 1.46 0.91
CA ALA A 39 -3.58 1.86 -0.10
C ALA A 39 -2.99 2.74 -1.22
N ALA A 40 -1.75 2.45 -1.64
CA ALA A 40 -1.04 3.27 -2.61
C ALA A 40 -1.74 3.31 -3.98
N ILE A 41 -2.38 2.20 -4.40
CA ILE A 41 -3.14 2.17 -5.66
C ILE A 41 -4.47 2.91 -5.50
N SER A 42 -5.22 2.73 -4.41
CA SER A 42 -6.43 3.51 -4.15
C SER A 42 -6.17 5.02 -4.13
N ILE A 43 -5.13 5.47 -3.42
CA ILE A 43 -4.79 6.89 -3.37
C ILE A 43 -4.43 7.42 -4.78
N ALA A 44 -3.63 6.68 -5.55
CA ALA A 44 -3.27 7.09 -6.91
C ALA A 44 -4.47 7.06 -7.88
N CYS A 45 -5.36 6.08 -7.72
CA CYS A 45 -6.59 5.94 -8.49
C CYS A 45 -7.57 7.09 -8.20
N ALA A 46 -7.72 7.46 -6.93
CA ALA A 46 -8.53 8.60 -6.49
C ALA A 46 -7.96 9.93 -6.97
N ALA A 47 -6.64 10.12 -6.88
CA ALA A 47 -5.98 11.34 -7.36
C ALA A 47 -6.12 11.56 -8.88
N ARG A 48 -6.39 10.50 -9.65
CA ARG A 48 -6.69 10.53 -11.08
C ARG A 48 -8.18 10.44 -11.38
N ASN A 49 -9.03 10.45 -10.36
CA ASN A 49 -10.47 10.36 -10.46
C ASN A 49 -10.92 9.15 -11.32
N ARG A 50 -10.37 7.95 -11.11
CA ARG A 50 -10.68 6.79 -11.99
C ARG A 50 -11.77 5.87 -11.46
N ALA A 51 -11.91 5.76 -10.15
CA ALA A 51 -12.96 4.99 -9.50
C ALA A 51 -13.88 5.90 -8.67
N ASN A 52 -15.15 5.51 -8.56
CA ASN A 52 -16.14 6.25 -7.76
C ASN A 52 -16.05 5.89 -6.27
N SER A 53 -15.71 4.64 -5.97
CA SER A 53 -15.56 4.12 -4.60
C SER A 53 -14.38 3.16 -4.44
N TYR A 54 -14.00 2.91 -3.19
CA TYR A 54 -12.82 2.13 -2.82
C TYR A 54 -13.18 1.14 -1.72
N TRP A 55 -12.69 -0.09 -1.82
CA TRP A 55 -12.68 -1.04 -0.71
C TRP A 55 -11.23 -1.39 -0.40
N ILE A 56 -10.77 -0.87 0.73
CA ILE A 56 -9.42 -1.07 1.25
C ILE A 56 -9.48 -2.17 2.31
N ASN A 57 -8.81 -3.28 2.05
CA ASN A 57 -8.69 -4.39 3.00
C ASN A 57 -7.22 -4.75 3.22
N ASP A 58 -6.87 -5.12 4.45
CA ASP A 58 -5.59 -5.76 4.76
C ASP A 58 -5.77 -6.61 6.02
N LEU A 59 -4.99 -7.67 6.18
CA LEU A 59 -5.07 -8.50 7.39
C LEU A 59 -4.43 -7.80 8.61
N ASN A 60 -3.54 -6.83 8.38
CA ASN A 60 -2.91 -6.05 9.44
C ASN A 60 -3.88 -5.03 10.03
N LYS A 61 -4.70 -5.47 10.98
CA LYS A 61 -5.76 -4.66 11.62
C LYS A 61 -5.29 -3.27 12.10
N PRO A 62 -4.16 -3.10 12.83
CA PRO A 62 -3.68 -1.77 13.20
C PRO A 62 -3.41 -0.83 12.01
N LEU A 63 -2.94 -1.37 10.88
CA LEU A 63 -2.71 -0.58 9.66
C LEU A 63 -4.04 -0.12 9.03
N VAL A 64 -5.01 -1.02 8.97
CA VAL A 64 -6.35 -0.75 8.44
C VAL A 64 -7.07 0.29 9.29
N GLU A 65 -7.03 0.16 10.62
CA GLU A 65 -7.62 1.12 11.54
C GLU A 65 -6.94 2.49 11.44
N LEU A 66 -5.61 2.52 11.28
CA LEU A 66 -4.87 3.75 11.01
C LEU A 66 -5.32 4.42 9.71
N LEU A 67 -5.48 3.66 8.62
CA LEU A 67 -6.02 4.20 7.36
C LEU A 67 -7.44 4.76 7.57
N GLY A 68 -8.26 4.10 8.39
CA GLY A 68 -9.58 4.60 8.80
C GLY A 68 -9.52 5.95 9.49
N LEU A 69 -8.61 6.13 10.45
CA LEU A 69 -8.40 7.42 11.10
C LEU A 69 -7.91 8.49 10.13
N ILE A 70 -6.94 8.16 9.27
CA ILE A 70 -6.43 9.08 8.24
C ILE A 70 -7.55 9.56 7.31
N ILE A 71 -8.43 8.66 6.89
CA ILE A 71 -9.50 8.98 5.93
C ILE A 71 -10.63 9.74 6.62
N ASN A 72 -11.09 9.28 7.78
CA ASN A 72 -12.33 9.77 8.40
C ASN A 72 -12.11 10.86 9.45
N HIS A 73 -10.99 10.79 10.20
CA HIS A 73 -10.65 11.68 11.32
C HIS A 73 -9.28 12.36 11.14
N PRO A 74 -8.99 12.98 9.98
CA PRO A 74 -7.63 13.40 9.61
C PRO A 74 -7.01 14.44 10.56
N THR A 75 -7.81 15.37 11.09
CA THR A 75 -7.31 16.40 12.02
C THR A 75 -6.89 15.78 13.33
N GLU A 76 -7.69 14.86 13.88
CA GLU A 76 -7.39 14.17 15.14
C GLU A 76 -6.07 13.41 15.06
N ILE A 77 -5.90 12.57 14.03
CA ILE A 77 -4.68 11.79 13.88
C ILE A 77 -3.46 12.68 13.60
N ALA A 78 -3.62 13.79 12.88
CA ALA A 78 -2.53 14.74 12.63
C ALA A 78 -2.10 15.47 13.92
N ASP A 79 -3.06 15.94 14.73
CA ASP A 79 -2.81 16.59 16.01
C ASP A 79 -2.14 15.64 17.01
N PHE A 80 -2.62 14.39 17.06
CA PHE A 80 -2.03 13.34 17.90
C PHE A 80 -0.59 13.03 17.49
N TYR A 81 -0.34 12.85 16.18
CA TYR A 81 1.00 12.62 15.66
C TYR A 81 1.95 13.78 16.01
N GLU A 82 1.52 15.02 15.82
CA GLU A 82 2.30 16.22 16.14
C GLU A 82 2.67 16.26 17.63
N THR A 83 1.71 15.95 18.50
CA THR A 83 1.93 15.90 19.95
C THR A 83 3.01 14.87 20.32
N LEU A 84 2.89 13.63 19.83
CA LEU A 84 3.92 12.60 20.06
C LEU A 84 5.26 12.97 19.45
N TRP A 85 5.25 13.58 18.26
CA TRP A 85 6.47 13.99 17.59
C TRP A 85 7.24 15.02 18.39
N ASN A 86 6.57 15.98 19.02
CA ASN A 86 7.20 17.01 19.86
C ASN A 86 7.69 16.46 21.21
N GLN A 87 7.16 15.34 21.70
CA GLN A 87 7.60 14.73 22.97
C GLN A 87 8.92 13.96 22.89
N GLN A 88 9.50 13.83 21.69
CA GLN A 88 10.70 13.02 21.48
C GLN A 88 12.02 13.75 21.78
N HIS A 89 12.01 15.06 22.05
CA HIS A 89 13.20 15.90 21.96
C HIS A 89 14.32 15.58 22.96
N ASP A 90 13.98 15.13 24.17
CA ASP A 90 14.97 14.86 25.21
C ASP A 90 15.71 13.54 24.97
N ASP A 91 14.99 12.43 24.87
CA ASP A 91 15.51 11.13 24.45
C ASP A 91 14.63 10.52 23.33
N PRO A 92 14.98 10.75 22.05
CA PRO A 92 14.17 10.28 20.93
C PRO A 92 14.15 8.76 20.75
N VAL A 93 15.10 8.03 21.34
CA VAL A 93 15.21 6.57 21.22
C VAL A 93 14.41 5.91 22.34
N GLU A 94 14.59 6.37 23.57
CA GLU A 94 13.80 5.91 24.70
C GLU A 94 12.32 6.23 24.51
N HIS A 95 11.99 7.44 24.03
CA HIS A 95 10.63 7.81 23.68
C HIS A 95 10.01 6.84 22.66
N TYR A 96 10.76 6.43 21.62
CA TYR A 96 10.27 5.44 20.67
C TYR A 96 9.95 4.10 21.32
N TYR A 97 10.81 3.63 22.24
CA TYR A 97 10.57 2.35 22.92
C TYR A 97 9.36 2.43 23.86
N ARG A 98 9.13 3.56 24.55
CA ARG A 98 7.91 3.78 25.33
C ARG A 98 6.65 3.75 24.46
N VAL A 99 6.64 4.48 23.34
CA VAL A 99 5.52 4.45 22.37
C VAL A 99 5.30 3.04 21.81
N ARG A 100 6.37 2.27 21.59
CA ARG A 100 6.27 0.88 21.14
C ARG A 100 5.64 -0.03 22.18
N GLU A 101 6.03 0.13 23.45
CA GLU A 101 5.44 -0.61 24.56
C GLU A 101 3.95 -0.28 24.71
N ASP A 102 3.60 0.99 24.65
CA ASP A 102 2.21 1.46 24.67
C ASP A 102 1.39 0.89 23.52
N PHE A 103 1.95 0.89 22.30
CA PHE A 103 1.29 0.28 21.14
C PHE A 103 1.08 -1.22 21.34
N ASN A 104 2.10 -1.94 21.79
CA ASN A 104 2.00 -3.38 22.03
C ASN A 104 0.99 -3.73 23.14
N ARG A 105 0.78 -2.83 24.10
CA ARG A 105 -0.22 -2.99 25.17
C ARG A 105 -1.64 -2.64 24.73
N THR A 106 -1.81 -1.61 23.90
CA THR A 106 -3.12 -1.01 23.61
C THR A 106 -3.67 -1.36 22.24
N GLY A 107 -2.80 -1.67 21.28
CA GLY A 107 -3.15 -1.77 19.86
C GLY A 107 -3.51 -0.44 19.20
N ASP A 108 -3.29 0.71 19.86
CA ASP A 108 -3.78 2.00 19.35
C ASP A 108 -3.12 2.39 18.01
N PRO A 109 -3.89 2.47 16.90
CA PRO A 109 -3.36 2.79 15.58
C PRO A 109 -2.70 4.18 15.50
N ARG A 110 -3.03 5.11 16.41
CA ARG A 110 -2.41 6.44 16.45
C ARG A 110 -0.95 6.37 16.87
N LEU A 111 -0.62 5.50 17.84
CA LEU A 111 0.76 5.19 18.22
C LEU A 111 1.48 4.51 17.05
N PHE A 112 0.78 3.65 16.32
CA PHE A 112 1.34 2.93 15.18
C PHE A 112 1.83 3.87 14.06
N LEU A 113 1.11 4.96 13.78
CA LEU A 113 1.58 5.97 12.82
C LEU A 113 2.97 6.52 13.19
N TYR A 114 3.17 6.89 14.46
CA TYR A 114 4.46 7.36 14.94
C TYR A 114 5.55 6.30 14.76
N LEU A 115 5.25 5.04 15.11
CA LEU A 115 6.19 3.94 14.96
C LEU A 115 6.58 3.71 13.49
N LEU A 116 5.63 3.77 12.56
CA LEU A 116 5.87 3.57 11.12
C LEU A 116 6.79 4.66 10.51
N THR A 117 6.70 5.91 10.97
CA THR A 117 7.59 6.97 10.47
C THR A 117 9.00 6.88 11.04
N ARG A 118 9.15 6.26 12.22
CA ARG A 118 10.43 6.13 12.94
C ARG A 118 11.14 4.80 12.70
N CYS A 119 10.44 3.71 12.41
CA CYS A 119 11.06 2.40 12.36
C CYS A 119 12.04 2.26 11.18
N VAL A 120 13.01 1.34 11.32
CA VAL A 120 13.98 1.06 10.27
C VAL A 120 13.28 0.67 8.97
N LYS A 121 13.59 1.42 7.89
CA LYS A 121 13.09 1.21 6.51
C LYS A 121 11.57 1.26 6.34
N GLY A 122 10.80 1.74 7.33
CA GLY A 122 9.33 1.67 7.27
C GLY A 122 8.84 0.21 7.20
N SER A 123 9.60 -0.72 7.79
CA SER A 123 9.28 -2.15 7.75
C SER A 123 8.58 -2.56 9.05
N VAL A 124 7.41 -3.15 8.91
CA VAL A 124 6.68 -3.73 10.04
C VAL A 124 7.20 -5.13 10.30
N ARG A 125 7.36 -5.48 11.58
CA ARG A 125 7.71 -6.81 12.04
C ARG A 125 7.01 -7.09 13.37
N TYR A 126 6.47 -8.30 13.49
CA TYR A 126 5.84 -8.80 14.70
C TYR A 126 6.58 -10.04 15.22
N ASN A 127 6.73 -10.18 16.53
CA ASN A 127 7.26 -11.42 17.12
C ASN A 127 6.22 -12.54 17.09
N ALA A 128 6.58 -13.72 17.62
CA ALA A 128 5.68 -14.88 17.66
C ALA A 128 4.41 -14.61 18.50
N GLU A 129 4.49 -13.67 19.43
CA GLU A 129 3.38 -13.21 20.27
C GLU A 129 2.51 -12.13 19.58
N GLY A 130 2.80 -11.76 18.33
CA GLY A 130 2.06 -10.75 17.58
C GLY A 130 2.37 -9.30 17.96
N LEU A 131 3.38 -9.06 18.80
CA LEU A 131 3.81 -7.73 19.24
C LEU A 131 4.81 -7.11 18.26
N PHE A 132 4.66 -5.82 17.99
CA PHE A 132 5.57 -5.09 17.12
C PHE A 132 6.97 -5.02 17.72
N ASN A 133 7.98 -5.44 16.96
CA ASN A 133 9.34 -5.64 17.47
C ASN A 133 10.44 -4.91 16.66
N GLN A 134 10.08 -4.01 15.74
CA GLN A 134 11.07 -3.26 14.97
C GLN A 134 11.80 -2.21 15.85
N SER A 135 13.05 -1.92 15.48
CA SER A 135 13.87 -0.88 16.11
C SER A 135 13.69 0.49 15.45
N PRO A 136 13.97 1.60 16.15
CA PRO A 136 13.95 2.92 15.56
C PRO A 136 15.10 3.10 14.57
N ASP A 137 14.86 3.84 13.49
CA ASP A 137 15.91 4.37 12.64
C ASP A 137 16.55 5.58 13.35
N LYS A 138 17.74 5.35 13.92
CA LYS A 138 18.49 6.34 14.70
C LYS A 138 18.94 7.56 13.90
N ARG A 139 18.81 7.54 12.56
CA ARG A 139 19.23 8.64 11.68
C ARG A 139 18.13 9.67 11.41
N ARG A 140 16.89 9.40 11.84
CA ARG A 140 15.73 10.24 11.54
C ARG A 140 14.74 10.33 12.69
N HIS A 141 14.07 11.48 12.75
CA HIS A 141 13.03 11.80 13.72
C HIS A 141 11.60 11.57 13.18
N GLY A 142 11.47 10.92 12.02
CA GLY A 142 10.18 10.73 11.34
C GLY A 142 9.82 11.93 10.46
N THR A 143 8.65 11.87 9.84
CA THR A 143 8.14 12.96 8.99
C THR A 143 7.81 14.18 9.85
N ARG A 144 8.19 15.39 9.42
CA ARG A 144 7.82 16.62 10.14
C ARG A 144 6.29 16.77 10.26
N PRO A 145 5.76 17.27 11.38
CA PRO A 145 4.31 17.37 11.61
C PRO A 145 3.55 18.10 10.51
N GLU A 146 4.08 19.18 9.95
CA GLU A 146 3.41 19.96 8.90
C GLU A 146 3.26 19.14 7.62
N THR A 147 4.33 18.46 7.21
CA THR A 147 4.31 17.56 6.04
C THR A 147 3.40 16.35 6.29
N MET A 148 3.40 15.79 7.51
CA MET A 148 2.51 14.69 7.85
C MET A 148 1.04 15.13 7.73
N ARG A 149 0.69 16.27 8.33
CA ARG A 149 -0.66 16.86 8.30
C ARG A 149 -1.13 17.10 6.88
N GLU A 150 -0.29 17.68 6.02
CA GLU A 150 -0.62 17.88 4.59
C GLU A 150 -0.93 16.55 3.88
N ASN A 151 -0.13 15.51 4.11
CA ASN A 151 -0.36 14.20 3.51
C ASN A 151 -1.64 13.53 4.04
N ILE A 152 -1.89 13.58 5.35
CA ILE A 152 -3.09 13.01 5.98
C ILE A 152 -4.34 13.68 5.43
N LEU A 153 -4.38 15.01 5.44
CA LEU A 153 -5.51 15.79 4.93
C LEU A 153 -5.71 15.54 3.43
N GLY A 154 -4.63 15.39 2.66
CA GLY A 154 -4.72 15.06 1.25
C GLY A 154 -5.30 13.68 0.97
N VAL A 155 -4.92 12.66 1.74
CA VAL A 155 -5.54 11.32 1.64
C VAL A 155 -7.01 11.36 2.02
N SER A 156 -7.37 12.05 3.11
CA SER A 156 -8.77 12.22 3.52
C SER A 156 -9.59 12.90 2.44
N TYR A 157 -9.09 13.99 1.84
CA TYR A 157 -9.78 14.68 0.76
C TYR A 157 -10.09 13.76 -0.44
N LEU A 158 -9.18 12.84 -0.77
CA LEU A 158 -9.34 11.93 -1.90
C LEU A 158 -10.34 10.80 -1.63
N LEU A 159 -10.38 10.28 -0.41
CA LEU A 159 -11.01 8.99 -0.09
C LEU A 159 -12.23 9.09 0.84
N LYS A 160 -12.38 10.18 1.59
CA LYS A 160 -13.46 10.34 2.57
C LYS A 160 -14.84 10.31 1.91
N GLY A 161 -15.76 9.55 2.49
CA GLY A 161 -17.12 9.36 1.97
C GLY A 161 -17.23 8.43 0.76
N LYS A 162 -16.11 7.85 0.30
CA LYS A 162 -16.07 6.93 -0.87
C LYS A 162 -15.44 5.59 -0.55
N THR A 163 -15.06 5.34 0.70
CA THR A 163 -14.18 4.23 1.07
C THR A 163 -14.82 3.34 2.12
N ILE A 164 -14.81 2.04 1.87
CA ILE A 164 -15.05 0.98 2.84
C ILE A 164 -13.70 0.43 3.28
N ILE A 165 -13.56 0.20 4.58
CA ILE A 165 -12.32 -0.26 5.21
C ILE A 165 -12.63 -1.54 5.98
N SER A 166 -11.83 -2.59 5.79
CA SER A 166 -12.03 -3.87 6.47
C SER A 166 -10.71 -4.58 6.77
N SER A 167 -10.74 -5.49 7.73
CA SER A 167 -9.63 -6.38 8.07
C SER A 167 -10.12 -7.82 8.03
N LEU A 168 -10.32 -8.33 6.81
CA LEU A 168 -10.87 -9.66 6.52
C LEU A 168 -9.84 -10.52 5.79
N ASP A 169 -10.07 -11.84 5.78
CA ASP A 169 -9.37 -12.72 4.85
C ASP A 169 -9.66 -12.29 3.41
N TYR A 170 -8.64 -12.35 2.54
CA TYR A 170 -8.78 -11.91 1.16
C TYR A 170 -9.86 -12.70 0.41
N LYS A 171 -10.08 -13.98 0.76
CA LYS A 171 -11.11 -14.81 0.14
C LYS A 171 -12.51 -14.22 0.39
N ASP A 172 -12.78 -13.76 1.61
CA ASP A 172 -14.05 -13.13 1.95
C ASP A 172 -14.27 -11.83 1.16
N VAL A 173 -13.21 -11.05 0.95
CA VAL A 173 -13.27 -9.87 0.08
C VAL A 173 -13.59 -10.27 -1.36
N LEU A 174 -12.86 -11.25 -1.90
CA LEU A 174 -13.02 -11.74 -3.27
C LEU A 174 -14.38 -12.40 -3.54
N LEU A 175 -15.04 -12.96 -2.53
CA LEU A 175 -16.42 -13.45 -2.68
C LEU A 175 -17.41 -12.31 -3.00
N ASN A 176 -17.16 -11.12 -2.45
CA ASN A 176 -18.07 -9.96 -2.53
C ASN A 176 -17.75 -8.98 -3.67
N VAL A 177 -16.85 -9.33 -4.59
CA VAL A 177 -16.59 -8.54 -5.81
C VAL A 177 -17.58 -8.88 -6.92
N ASN A 178 -17.81 -7.97 -7.85
CA ASN A 178 -18.67 -8.19 -9.01
C ASN A 178 -17.99 -7.68 -10.30
N GLU A 179 -18.65 -7.88 -11.44
CA GLU A 179 -18.10 -7.56 -12.75
C GLU A 179 -17.85 -6.06 -13.00
N ASP A 180 -18.43 -5.17 -12.16
CA ASP A 180 -18.20 -3.74 -12.22
C ASP A 180 -16.90 -3.31 -11.50
N ASP A 181 -16.38 -4.16 -10.62
CA ASP A 181 -15.18 -3.91 -9.82
C ASP A 181 -13.89 -4.08 -10.64
N VAL A 182 -12.87 -3.32 -10.26
CA VAL A 182 -11.47 -3.68 -10.57
C VAL A 182 -10.81 -4.12 -9.28
N VAL A 183 -10.21 -5.30 -9.27
CA VAL A 183 -9.49 -5.83 -8.11
C VAL A 183 -7.98 -5.68 -8.33
N TYR A 184 -7.28 -5.07 -7.38
CA TYR A 184 -5.82 -5.04 -7.37
C TYR A 184 -5.28 -5.84 -6.19
N MET A 185 -4.40 -6.78 -6.47
CA MET A 185 -3.82 -7.67 -5.48
C MET A 185 -2.30 -7.51 -5.45
N ASP A 186 -1.75 -7.29 -4.24
CA ASP A 186 -0.31 -7.33 -3.97
C ASP A 186 0.00 -8.22 -2.73
N PRO A 187 -0.29 -9.53 -2.79
CA PRO A 187 -0.11 -10.41 -1.65
C PRO A 187 1.34 -10.60 -1.19
N PRO A 188 1.55 -11.10 0.04
CA PRO A 188 2.86 -11.58 0.50
C PRO A 188 3.28 -12.89 -0.17
N TYR A 189 4.35 -12.91 -0.96
CA TYR A 189 4.78 -14.09 -1.73
C TYR A 189 6.02 -14.83 -1.21
N GLN A 190 6.15 -16.07 -1.70
CA GLN A 190 7.03 -17.14 -1.21
C GLN A 190 8.54 -16.87 -1.27
N GLY A 191 9.05 -16.00 -2.15
CA GLY A 191 10.48 -15.63 -2.16
C GLY A 191 10.94 -14.91 -0.89
N VAL A 192 9.99 -14.55 -0.03
CA VAL A 192 10.15 -13.75 1.18
C VAL A 192 9.71 -14.52 2.43
N CYS A 193 9.04 -15.67 2.28
CA CYS A 193 8.41 -16.44 3.36
C CYS A 193 9.08 -17.82 3.53
N GLY A 194 10.40 -17.84 3.72
CA GLY A 194 11.01 -18.98 4.41
C GLY A 194 10.53 -19.00 5.87
N ASP A 195 10.45 -20.18 6.49
CA ASP A 195 9.97 -20.38 7.86
C ASP A 195 10.44 -19.25 8.80
N ARG A 196 9.48 -18.43 9.28
CA ARG A 196 9.63 -17.28 10.20
C ARG A 196 9.93 -15.89 9.61
N ASP A 197 9.39 -15.53 8.45
CA ASP A 197 9.41 -14.10 8.10
C ASP A 197 8.32 -13.27 8.82
N SER A 198 8.68 -12.71 9.97
CA SER A 198 7.89 -11.79 10.82
C SER A 198 7.28 -10.56 10.12
N ARG A 199 7.56 -10.34 8.82
CA ARG A 199 7.15 -9.15 8.06
C ARG A 199 5.67 -9.15 7.65
N TYR A 200 5.06 -10.31 7.52
CA TYR A 200 3.66 -10.46 7.14
C TYR A 200 2.88 -11.15 8.25
N PHE A 201 1.64 -10.72 8.48
CA PHE A 201 0.80 -11.27 9.55
C PHE A 201 0.46 -12.75 9.29
N SER A 202 0.28 -13.12 8.02
CA SER A 202 0.20 -14.50 7.55
C SER A 202 0.77 -14.62 6.13
N GLY A 203 1.33 -15.79 5.81
CA GLY A 203 1.60 -16.17 4.42
C GLY A 203 0.32 -16.57 3.70
N ILE A 204 0.40 -16.73 2.38
CA ILE A 204 -0.69 -17.25 1.55
C ILE A 204 -0.29 -18.61 1.01
N VAL A 205 -1.23 -19.56 1.07
CA VAL A 205 -1.07 -20.87 0.43
C VAL A 205 -1.21 -20.70 -1.07
N TYR A 206 -0.15 -21.01 -1.81
CA TYR A 206 -0.06 -20.77 -3.25
C TYR A 206 -1.23 -21.39 -4.02
N ASP A 207 -1.54 -22.66 -3.78
CA ASP A 207 -2.61 -23.38 -4.48
C ASP A 207 -4.00 -22.77 -4.19
N GLU A 208 -4.24 -22.33 -2.97
CA GLU A 208 -5.49 -21.65 -2.61
C GLU A 208 -5.63 -20.29 -3.30
N PHE A 209 -4.52 -19.57 -3.46
CA PHE A 209 -4.51 -18.32 -4.21
C PHE A 209 -4.78 -18.56 -5.69
N VAL A 210 -4.15 -19.57 -6.30
CA VAL A 210 -4.41 -19.99 -7.69
C VAL A 210 -5.88 -20.35 -7.89
N MET A 211 -6.49 -21.11 -6.96
CA MET A 211 -7.92 -21.44 -7.02
C MET A 211 -8.80 -20.18 -6.93
N ALA A 212 -8.46 -19.22 -6.05
CA ALA A 212 -9.20 -17.96 -5.97
C ALA A 212 -9.13 -17.15 -7.28
N LEU A 213 -7.97 -17.12 -7.95
CA LEU A 213 -7.82 -16.46 -9.26
C LEU A 213 -8.62 -17.17 -10.36
N ALA A 214 -8.68 -18.51 -10.34
CA ALA A 214 -9.49 -19.29 -11.26
C ALA A 214 -11.00 -18.98 -11.09
N GLU A 215 -11.47 -18.84 -9.85
CA GLU A 215 -12.85 -18.45 -9.56
C GLU A 215 -13.17 -17.03 -10.05
N LEU A 216 -12.26 -16.07 -9.86
CA LEU A 216 -12.40 -14.73 -10.42
C LEU A 216 -12.47 -14.74 -11.96
N ASN A 217 -11.68 -15.62 -12.61
CA ASN A 217 -11.75 -15.79 -14.07
C ASN A 217 -13.10 -16.37 -14.50
N ALA A 218 -13.61 -17.39 -13.81
CA ALA A 218 -14.92 -17.99 -14.09
C ALA A 218 -16.07 -16.97 -13.97
N ARG A 219 -15.95 -16.04 -13.01
CA ARG A 219 -16.86 -14.91 -12.80
C ARG A 219 -16.58 -13.70 -13.70
N ASN A 220 -15.64 -13.80 -14.63
CA ASN A 220 -15.27 -12.75 -15.58
C ASN A 220 -14.84 -11.42 -14.91
N ILE A 221 -14.16 -11.50 -13.76
CA ILE A 221 -13.76 -10.33 -12.97
C ILE A 221 -12.51 -9.66 -13.55
N ARG A 222 -12.51 -8.31 -13.56
CA ARG A 222 -11.32 -7.51 -13.87
C ARG A 222 -10.39 -7.49 -12.67
N TYR A 223 -9.20 -8.08 -12.80
CA TYR A 223 -8.20 -8.00 -11.75
C TYR A 223 -6.78 -7.92 -12.28
N ALA A 224 -5.90 -7.37 -11.44
CA ALA A 224 -4.46 -7.35 -11.65
C ALA A 224 -3.74 -7.81 -10.38
N VAL A 225 -2.68 -8.59 -10.55
CA VAL A 225 -1.88 -9.16 -9.47
C VAL A 225 -0.43 -8.73 -9.66
N SER A 226 0.09 -7.91 -8.75
CA SER A 226 1.55 -7.75 -8.63
C SER A 226 2.11 -9.00 -7.97
N TYR A 227 3.20 -9.55 -8.50
CA TYR A 227 3.82 -10.82 -8.06
C TYR A 227 5.35 -10.71 -8.03
N ASP A 228 6.00 -11.68 -7.37
CA ASP A 228 7.46 -11.83 -7.37
C ASP A 228 8.00 -11.78 -8.81
N GLY A 229 8.93 -10.85 -9.05
CA GLY A 229 9.53 -10.65 -10.36
C GLY A 229 10.97 -11.14 -10.43
N ARG A 230 11.84 -10.40 -11.11
CA ARG A 230 13.24 -10.77 -11.29
C ARG A 230 14.19 -9.63 -10.95
N THR A 231 15.39 -9.97 -10.48
CA THR A 231 16.52 -9.04 -10.37
C THR A 231 17.66 -9.55 -11.23
N GLY A 232 17.98 -8.83 -12.32
CA GLY A 232 18.90 -9.33 -13.34
C GLY A 232 18.39 -10.64 -13.96
N ASN A 233 19.20 -11.71 -13.86
CA ASN A 233 18.86 -13.05 -14.36
C ASN A 233 18.18 -13.95 -13.31
N LYS A 234 18.02 -13.48 -12.06
CA LYS A 234 17.38 -14.27 -11.00
C LYS A 234 15.89 -13.96 -10.94
N THR A 235 15.06 -14.95 -11.23
CA THR A 235 13.62 -14.92 -10.95
C THR A 235 13.39 -15.36 -9.51
N PHE A 236 12.51 -14.66 -8.79
CA PHE A 236 12.10 -15.02 -7.45
C PHE A 236 10.68 -15.61 -7.51
N GLY A 237 10.40 -16.59 -6.65
CA GLY A 237 9.08 -17.21 -6.54
C GLY A 237 8.69 -18.14 -7.70
N THR A 238 7.52 -18.76 -7.56
CA THR A 238 6.89 -19.61 -8.58
C THR A 238 5.95 -18.75 -9.42
N ARG A 239 6.06 -18.81 -10.75
CA ARG A 239 5.12 -18.09 -11.64
C ARG A 239 3.70 -18.57 -11.44
N LEU A 240 2.71 -17.72 -11.70
CA LEU A 240 1.31 -18.15 -11.75
C LEU A 240 1.09 -19.12 -12.94
N PRO A 241 0.22 -20.15 -12.79
CA PRO A 241 0.07 -21.20 -13.79
C PRO A 241 -0.51 -20.70 -15.11
N GLU A 242 -0.06 -21.27 -16.22
CA GLU A 242 -0.59 -20.96 -17.57
C GLU A 242 -2.08 -21.30 -17.72
N SER A 243 -2.59 -22.25 -16.92
CA SER A 243 -4.01 -22.62 -16.89
C SER A 243 -4.95 -21.47 -16.50
N LEU A 244 -4.42 -20.41 -15.86
CA LEU A 244 -5.19 -19.21 -15.54
C LEU A 244 -5.32 -18.25 -16.73
N SER A 245 -4.60 -18.47 -17.83
CA SER A 245 -4.61 -17.62 -19.04
C SER A 245 -4.35 -16.13 -18.74
N LEU A 246 -3.49 -15.83 -17.78
CA LEU A 246 -3.16 -14.45 -17.39
C LEU A 246 -2.13 -13.84 -18.34
N THR A 247 -2.28 -12.54 -18.59
CA THR A 247 -1.28 -11.78 -19.35
C THR A 247 -0.22 -11.24 -18.40
N LEU A 248 1.02 -11.69 -18.56
CA LEU A 248 2.15 -11.18 -17.80
C LEU A 248 2.72 -9.90 -18.44
N ILE A 249 2.78 -8.84 -17.64
CA ILE A 249 3.48 -7.60 -17.93
C ILE A 249 4.70 -7.49 -16.99
N GLU A 250 5.86 -7.14 -17.54
CA GLU A 250 7.07 -6.89 -16.76
C GLU A 250 7.23 -5.37 -16.52
N LEU A 251 7.30 -4.96 -15.25
CA LEU A 251 7.41 -3.56 -14.86
C LEU A 251 8.77 -3.26 -14.24
N GLU A 252 9.49 -2.27 -14.77
CA GLU A 252 10.74 -1.80 -14.16
C GLU A 252 10.47 -1.05 -12.84
N ALA A 253 10.80 -1.68 -11.70
CA ALA A 253 10.67 -1.07 -10.36
C ALA A 253 11.83 -0.11 -10.03
N GLY A 254 12.96 -0.26 -10.71
CA GLY A 254 14.16 0.57 -10.57
C GLY A 254 15.37 -0.22 -10.08
N ARG A 255 16.44 0.47 -9.65
CA ARG A 255 17.66 -0.19 -9.16
C ARG A 255 17.41 -1.00 -7.89
N SER A 256 17.91 -2.25 -7.88
CA SER A 256 17.81 -3.14 -6.72
C SER A 256 18.61 -2.60 -5.55
N SER A 257 17.94 -2.34 -4.42
CA SER A 257 18.61 -1.85 -3.21
C SER A 257 19.67 -2.83 -2.70
N GLN A 258 19.43 -4.15 -2.83
CA GLN A 258 20.41 -5.18 -2.47
C GLN A 258 21.62 -5.17 -3.40
N ALA A 259 21.42 -5.02 -4.71
CA ALA A 259 22.52 -4.92 -5.66
C ALA A 259 23.37 -3.67 -5.39
N THR A 260 22.73 -2.52 -5.15
CA THR A 260 23.42 -1.28 -4.76
C THR A 260 24.23 -1.44 -3.48
N LEU A 261 23.68 -2.10 -2.46
CA LEU A 261 24.40 -2.44 -1.21
C LEU A 261 25.66 -3.30 -1.48
N LEU A 262 25.60 -4.17 -2.49
CA LEU A 262 26.70 -5.02 -2.93
C LEU A 262 27.58 -4.38 -4.03
N LYS A 263 27.40 -3.08 -4.32
CA LYS A 263 28.08 -2.33 -5.40
C LYS A 263 27.93 -2.95 -6.80
N ARG A 264 26.79 -3.60 -7.06
CA ARG A 264 26.41 -4.17 -8.37
C ARG A 264 25.29 -3.31 -8.99
N ASP A 265 25.29 -3.16 -10.32
CA ASP A 265 24.18 -2.53 -11.03
C ASP A 265 23.20 -3.62 -11.48
N ALA A 266 22.00 -3.62 -10.91
CA ALA A 266 20.93 -4.53 -11.31
C ALA A 266 19.58 -3.83 -11.17
N ILE A 267 18.72 -4.07 -12.15
CA ILE A 267 17.35 -3.58 -12.18
C ILE A 267 16.43 -4.63 -11.56
N THR A 268 15.56 -4.19 -10.66
CA THR A 268 14.42 -4.97 -10.18
C THR A 268 13.28 -4.79 -11.15
N VAL A 269 12.76 -5.90 -11.65
CA VAL A 269 11.57 -5.98 -12.48
C VAL A 269 10.51 -6.69 -11.64
N GLU A 270 9.32 -6.09 -11.54
CA GLU A 270 8.15 -6.70 -10.91
C GLU A 270 7.22 -7.29 -11.98
N SER A 271 6.56 -8.39 -11.64
CA SER A 271 5.58 -9.04 -12.53
C SER A 271 4.19 -8.53 -12.21
N LEU A 272 3.47 -8.05 -13.22
CA LEU A 272 2.05 -7.68 -13.12
C LEU A 272 1.24 -8.62 -14.02
N TYR A 273 0.44 -9.49 -13.42
CA TYR A 273 -0.46 -10.39 -14.13
C TYR A 273 -1.84 -9.74 -14.27
N LEU A 274 -2.39 -9.74 -15.48
CA LEU A 274 -3.73 -9.22 -15.78
C LEU A 274 -4.70 -10.37 -16.06
N SER A 275 -5.93 -10.27 -15.54
CA SER A 275 -6.98 -11.24 -15.86
C SER A 275 -7.33 -11.23 -17.35
N PRO A 276 -7.91 -12.30 -17.91
CA PRO A 276 -8.33 -12.33 -19.31
C PRO A 276 -9.28 -11.18 -19.65
N ARG A 277 -10.25 -10.92 -18.76
CA ARG A 277 -11.23 -9.84 -18.93
C ARG A 277 -10.57 -8.46 -19.00
N LEU A 278 -9.62 -8.19 -18.09
CA LEU A 278 -8.92 -6.92 -18.03
C LEU A 278 -7.99 -6.75 -19.24
N THR A 279 -7.28 -7.81 -19.63
CA THR A 279 -6.41 -7.84 -20.81
C THR A 279 -7.16 -7.42 -22.07
N MET A 280 -8.32 -8.05 -22.31
CA MET A 280 -9.14 -7.75 -23.48
C MET A 280 -9.60 -6.29 -23.51
N GLU A 281 -9.98 -5.74 -22.37
CA GLU A 281 -10.51 -4.38 -22.27
C GLU A 281 -9.47 -3.30 -22.55
N VAL A 282 -8.27 -3.47 -22.00
CA VAL A 282 -7.18 -2.50 -22.17
C VAL A 282 -6.28 -2.80 -23.38
N ALA A 283 -6.67 -3.79 -24.20
CA ALA A 283 -5.90 -4.31 -25.33
C ALA A 283 -4.42 -4.57 -24.96
N ALA A 284 -4.20 -5.12 -23.76
CA ALA A 284 -2.85 -5.36 -23.26
C ALA A 284 -2.21 -6.54 -24.00
N SER A 285 -0.93 -6.42 -24.32
CA SER A 285 -0.09 -7.51 -24.81
C SER A 285 1.10 -7.70 -23.87
N PRO A 286 1.71 -8.90 -23.81
CA PRO A 286 2.95 -9.11 -23.05
C PRO A 286 3.99 -8.06 -23.44
N TYR A 287 4.39 -7.24 -22.48
CA TYR A 287 5.23 -6.08 -22.74
C TYR A 287 6.18 -5.81 -21.58
N PHE A 288 7.40 -5.38 -21.89
CA PHE A 288 8.38 -4.89 -20.92
C PHE A 288 8.28 -3.37 -20.80
N HIS A 289 7.73 -2.87 -19.69
CA HIS A 289 7.58 -1.44 -19.46
C HIS A 289 8.84 -0.85 -18.80
N ARG A 290 9.65 -0.13 -19.60
CA ARG A 290 10.80 0.65 -19.10
C ARG A 290 10.33 1.91 -18.38
N ARG A 291 10.96 2.21 -17.25
CA ARG A 291 10.67 3.43 -16.49
C ARG A 291 11.43 4.61 -17.10
N HIS A 292 10.74 5.51 -17.78
CA HIS A 292 11.31 6.83 -18.11
C HIS A 292 11.37 7.70 -16.85
N GLU A 293 12.49 8.40 -16.61
CA GLU A 293 12.68 9.21 -15.39
C GLU A 293 11.56 10.24 -15.19
N THR A 294 10.99 10.22 -13.98
CA THR A 294 10.13 11.27 -13.39
C THR A 294 8.76 11.55 -14.02
N GLU A 295 7.89 10.54 -14.15
CA GLU A 295 6.45 10.79 -14.01
C GLU A 295 6.08 10.87 -12.52
N GLN A 296 6.30 12.03 -11.89
CA GLN A 296 5.71 12.28 -10.57
C GLN A 296 4.19 12.35 -10.71
N LEU A 297 3.47 11.55 -9.92
CA LEU A 297 2.02 11.67 -9.82
C LEU A 297 1.65 13.05 -9.26
N VAL A 298 1.08 13.90 -10.11
CA VAL A 298 0.51 15.20 -9.75
C VAL A 298 -1.00 15.05 -9.66
N LEU A 299 -1.59 15.53 -8.57
CA LEU A 299 -3.04 15.72 -8.44
C LEU A 299 -3.55 16.54 -9.63
N MET A 300 -4.46 15.96 -10.42
CA MET A 300 -5.17 16.67 -11.48
C MET A 300 -6.36 17.41 -10.88
N GLU A 301 -6.07 18.54 -10.21
CA GLU A 301 -6.96 19.71 -10.08
C GLU A 301 -6.25 20.77 -9.22
N ALA A 302 -6.04 21.95 -9.80
CA ALA A 302 -5.46 23.10 -9.13
C ALA A 302 -6.58 23.93 -8.49
N ARG A 303 -6.72 23.84 -7.16
CA ARG A 303 -7.07 24.94 -6.23
C ARG A 303 -7.39 24.35 -4.85
N GLY A 304 -6.50 24.58 -3.89
CA GLY A 304 -6.75 24.31 -2.47
C GLY A 304 -5.51 23.78 -1.76
N ARG A 305 -4.84 24.64 -1.00
CA ARG A 305 -4.17 24.15 0.22
C ARG A 305 -5.26 23.45 1.02
N TYR A 306 -4.99 22.27 1.58
CA TYR A 306 -5.92 21.54 2.44
C TYR A 306 -6.12 22.32 3.76
N ALA A 307 -6.66 23.52 3.69
CA ALA A 307 -7.00 24.34 4.83
C ALA A 307 -8.42 23.97 5.24
N ALA A 308 -8.53 23.14 6.27
CA ALA A 308 -9.74 23.07 7.07
C ALA A 308 -10.05 24.50 7.54
N LYS A 309 -11.14 25.10 7.06
CA LYS A 309 -11.68 26.32 7.66
C LYS A 309 -12.17 25.93 9.05
N ILE A 310 -11.36 26.21 10.06
CA ILE A 310 -11.77 26.17 11.47
C ILE A 310 -12.92 27.19 11.62
N PRO A 311 -14.13 26.80 12.07
CA PRO A 311 -15.16 27.77 12.35
C PRO A 311 -14.71 28.62 13.55
N LYS A 312 -14.56 29.93 13.32
CA LYS A 312 -14.37 30.89 14.41
C LYS A 312 -15.56 30.77 15.36
N ARG A 313 -15.30 30.46 16.63
CA ARG A 313 -16.24 30.67 17.73
C ARG A 313 -16.74 32.11 17.66
N ILE A 314 -18.06 32.27 17.59
CA ILE A 314 -18.71 33.55 17.82
C ILE A 314 -18.81 33.69 19.35
N SER A 315 -18.13 34.70 19.88
CA SER A 315 -18.48 35.34 21.16
C SER A 315 -19.65 36.27 20.95
#